data_AF-C1LJW6-F1
#
_entry.id   AF-C1LJW6-F1
#
_cell.length_a   1.000
_cell.length_b   1.000
_cell.length_c   1.000
_cell.angle_alpha   90.00
_cell.angle_beta   90.00
_cell.angle_gamma   90.00
#
_symmetry.space_group_name_H-M   'P 1'
#
loop_
_entity.id
_entity.type
_entity.pdbx_description
1 polymer ?
#
loop_
_entity_poly.entity_id
_entity_poly.type
_entity_poly.pdbx_seq_one_letter_code
_entity_poly.pdbx_strand_id
1 'polypeptide(L)'
;MANVVLVNSKFTSNIFRETFTSLNHVQLRILYPIATTRSLCLPTSEKSESDQSKYEYRKLLPSGIIPVKAKIVFVSINRYERKKNLTLALNSLDYLITHWDQLIDSSLEIQPENVHLVIAGGYDRRLVENVEYYVELVNLSKTLKIYK
;
A
#
# COMPACT_ATOMS: atom_id res chain seq x y z
N MET A 1 30.09 -7.31 -22.24
CA MET A 1 29.86 -6.47 -21.04
C MET A 1 28.79 -5.44 -21.37
N ALA A 2 27.98 -5.04 -20.38
CA ALA A 2 27.01 -3.96 -20.57
C ALA A 2 27.74 -2.62 -20.77
N ASN A 3 27.23 -1.77 -21.66
CA ASN A 3 27.81 -0.44 -21.90
C ASN A 3 27.51 0.55 -20.76
N VAL A 4 26.43 0.32 -20.01
CA VAL A 4 25.93 1.22 -18.96
C VAL A 4 25.28 0.37 -17.87
N VAL A 5 25.54 0.69 -16.61
CA VAL A 5 24.83 0.08 -15.47
C VAL A 5 23.92 1.12 -14.83
N LEU A 6 22.64 0.77 -14.69
CA LEU A 6 21.62 1.60 -14.06
C LEU A 6 21.30 1.09 -12.66
N VAL A 7 21.17 2.01 -11.72
CA VAL A 7 20.73 1.73 -10.34
C VAL A 7 19.51 2.58 -10.01
N ASN A 8 18.60 2.04 -9.19
CA ASN A 8 17.32 2.68 -8.92
C ASN A 8 17.38 3.80 -7.87
N SER A 9 18.53 4.01 -7.22
CA SER A 9 18.69 5.04 -6.20
C SER A 9 20.17 5.36 -5.91
N LYS A 10 20.40 6.48 -5.22
CA LYS A 10 21.74 6.79 -4.67
C LYS A 10 22.19 5.78 -3.62
N PHE A 11 21.27 5.26 -2.80
CA PHE A 11 21.58 4.22 -1.82
C PHE A 11 22.13 2.97 -2.52
N THR A 12 21.41 2.45 -3.51
CA THR A 12 21.83 1.29 -4.29
C THR A 12 23.14 1.53 -5.04
N SER A 13 23.37 2.77 -5.51
CA SER A 13 24.66 3.16 -6.09
C SER A 13 25.81 2.97 -5.10
N ASN A 14 25.64 3.39 -3.85
CA ASN A 14 26.68 3.28 -2.83
C ASN A 14 26.93 1.81 -2.48
N ILE A 15 25.86 1.04 -2.23
CA ILE A 15 25.96 -0.40 -1.95
C ILE A 15 26.65 -1.14 -3.10
N PHE A 16 26.37 -0.79 -4.35
CA PHE A 16 27.04 -1.38 -5.51
C PHE A 16 28.55 -1.14 -5.47
N ARG A 17 29.00 0.08 -5.19
CA ARG A 17 30.44 0.44 -5.12
C ARG A 17 31.16 -0.30 -4.00
N GLU A 18 30.50 -0.45 -2.86
CA GLU A 18 31.03 -1.17 -1.70
C GLU A 18 31.11 -2.68 -1.96
N THR A 19 30.11 -3.24 -2.66
CA THR A 19 30.00 -4.69 -2.87
C THR A 19 30.81 -5.17 -4.07
N PHE A 20 30.77 -4.45 -5.19
CA PHE A 20 31.38 -4.85 -6.46
C PHE A 20 32.63 -4.03 -6.77
N THR A 21 33.63 -4.14 -5.88
CA THR A 21 34.87 -3.35 -5.95
C THR A 21 35.66 -3.55 -7.25
N SER A 22 35.61 -4.76 -7.84
CA SER A 22 36.22 -5.05 -9.15
C SER A 22 35.58 -4.26 -10.31
N LEU A 23 34.34 -3.78 -10.13
CA LEU A 23 33.57 -3.00 -11.08
C LEU A 23 33.60 -1.49 -10.76
N ASN A 24 34.53 -1.01 -9.94
CA ASN A 24 34.64 0.41 -9.62
C ASN A 24 34.91 1.30 -10.84
N HIS A 25 35.51 0.74 -11.89
CA HIS A 25 35.71 1.42 -13.18
C HIS A 25 34.42 1.61 -14.00
N VAL A 26 33.35 0.89 -13.68
CA VAL A 26 32.07 0.98 -14.41
C VAL A 26 31.35 2.28 -14.05
N GLN A 27 30.85 3.00 -15.05
CA GLN A 27 30.02 4.18 -14.84
C GLN A 27 28.59 3.76 -14.45
N LEU A 28 28.18 4.11 -13.23
CA LEU A 28 26.81 3.96 -12.77
C LEU A 28 26.00 5.21 -13.14
N ARG A 29 24.75 5.02 -13.56
CA ARG A 29 23.76 6.10 -13.67
C ARG A 29 22.54 5.77 -12.82
N ILE A 30 22.08 6.76 -12.06
CA ILE A 30 20.88 6.61 -11.23
C ILE A 30 19.67 6.89 -12.11
N LEU A 31 18.77 5.93 -12.21
CA LEU A 31 17.47 6.07 -12.85
C LEU A 31 16.40 5.68 -11.84
N TYR A 32 15.62 6.65 -11.40
CA TYR A 32 14.43 6.38 -10.59
C TYR A 32 13.30 5.94 -11.53
N PRO A 33 12.91 4.66 -11.53
CA PRO A 33 11.83 4.22 -12.41
C PRO A 33 10.53 4.90 -11.99
N ILE A 34 9.85 5.52 -12.95
CA ILE A 34 8.55 6.15 -12.76
C ILE A 34 7.49 5.39 -13.55
N ALA A 35 6.26 5.36 -13.03
CA ALA A 35 5.12 4.93 -13.80
C ALA A 35 4.85 5.95 -14.92
N THR A 36 4.28 5.48 -16.04
CA THR A 36 3.86 6.39 -17.10
C THR A 36 2.65 7.19 -16.62
N THR A 37 2.62 8.50 -16.83
CA THR A 37 1.48 9.34 -16.41
C THR A 37 0.16 8.89 -17.04
N ARG A 38 0.21 8.40 -18.28
CA ARG A 38 -0.96 7.82 -18.98
C ARG A 38 -1.57 6.63 -18.25
N SER A 39 -0.77 5.80 -17.58
CA SER A 39 -1.29 4.66 -16.80
C SER A 39 -1.84 5.06 -15.43
N LEU A 40 -1.71 6.33 -15.03
CA LEU A 40 -2.25 6.87 -13.79
C LEU A 40 -3.56 7.64 -13.99
N CYS A 41 -4.08 7.69 -15.22
CA CYS A 41 -5.39 8.25 -15.51
C CYS A 41 -6.46 7.15 -15.46
N LEU A 42 -7.59 7.45 -14.84
CA LEU A 42 -8.80 6.63 -15.02
C LEU A 42 -9.20 6.59 -16.50
N PRO A 43 -9.71 5.45 -17.01
CA PRO A 43 -10.24 5.35 -18.36
C PRO A 43 -11.25 6.47 -18.64
N THR A 44 -11.23 7.05 -19.85
CA THR A 44 -12.11 8.16 -20.22
C THR A 44 -13.60 7.81 -20.09
N SER A 45 -13.95 6.54 -20.23
CA SER A 45 -15.32 6.01 -20.05
C SER A 45 -15.84 6.07 -18.62
N GLU A 46 -15.00 6.39 -17.63
CA GLU A 46 -15.35 6.44 -16.20
C GLU A 46 -15.32 7.86 -15.62
N LYS A 47 -15.09 8.88 -16.46
CA LYS A 47 -15.15 10.29 -16.05
C LYS A 47 -16.60 10.79 -16.16
N SER A 48 -17.33 10.80 -15.05
CA SER A 48 -18.64 11.46 -14.96
C SER A 48 -18.46 12.99 -14.94
N GLU A 49 -19.19 13.70 -15.81
CA GLU A 49 -19.19 15.17 -15.91
C GLU A 49 -20.10 15.86 -14.87
N SER A 50 -20.92 15.11 -14.13
CA SER A 50 -21.94 15.65 -13.22
C SER A 50 -21.71 15.21 -11.77
N ASP A 51 -21.57 16.19 -10.89
CA ASP A 51 -21.53 16.14 -9.42
C ASP A 51 -20.51 15.19 -8.77
N GLN A 52 -19.39 15.80 -8.36
CA GLN A 52 -18.25 15.22 -7.66
C GLN A 52 -18.60 14.78 -6.23
N SER A 53 -19.41 13.73 -6.07
CA SER A 53 -19.51 13.07 -4.77
C SER A 53 -18.13 12.47 -4.44
N LYS A 54 -17.59 12.76 -3.24
CA LYS A 54 -16.25 12.34 -2.78
C LYS A 54 -16.00 10.82 -2.88
N TYR A 55 -17.05 10.02 -3.13
CA TYR A 55 -17.05 8.57 -3.10
C TYR A 55 -17.54 7.90 -4.39
N GLU A 56 -17.67 8.62 -5.52
CA GLU A 56 -18.14 8.06 -6.81
C GLU A 56 -17.35 6.82 -7.27
N TYR A 57 -16.05 6.77 -6.99
CA TYR A 57 -15.19 5.62 -7.31
C TYR A 57 -15.69 4.30 -6.71
N ARG A 58 -16.53 4.33 -5.68
CA ARG A 58 -17.12 3.12 -5.08
C ARG A 58 -18.08 2.40 -6.01
N LYS A 59 -18.71 3.10 -6.96
CA LYS A 59 -19.59 2.49 -7.96
C LYS A 59 -18.81 1.58 -8.93
N LEU A 60 -17.50 1.83 -9.08
CA LEU A 60 -16.60 1.05 -9.93
C LEU A 60 -16.04 -0.19 -9.23
N LEU A 61 -16.21 -0.29 -7.90
CA LEU A 61 -15.73 -1.43 -7.12
C LEU A 61 -16.85 -2.47 -6.97
N PRO A 62 -16.52 -3.78 -6.98
CA PRO A 62 -17.46 -4.81 -6.58
C PRO A 62 -18.10 -4.49 -5.23
N SER A 63 -19.41 -4.74 -5.14
CA SER A 63 -20.19 -4.47 -3.94
C SER A 63 -19.60 -5.18 -2.73
N GLY A 64 -19.51 -4.48 -1.59
CA GLY A 64 -19.05 -5.06 -0.33
C GLY A 64 -17.55 -5.01 -0.06
N ILE A 65 -16.70 -4.57 -1.00
CA ILE A 65 -15.25 -4.39 -0.74
C ILE A 65 -15.01 -3.24 0.25
N ILE A 66 -15.68 -2.12 0.04
CA ILE A 66 -15.61 -0.96 0.92
C ILE A 66 -16.95 -0.81 1.64
N PRO A 67 -16.99 -0.87 2.97
CA PRO A 67 -18.23 -0.69 3.73
C PRO A 67 -18.88 0.67 3.42
N VAL A 68 -20.22 0.69 3.36
CA VAL A 68 -20.99 1.91 3.04
C VAL A 68 -20.66 3.05 4.01
N LYS A 69 -20.46 2.72 5.30
CA LYS A 69 -20.09 3.66 6.36
C LYS A 69 -18.65 4.15 6.29
N ALA A 70 -17.79 3.56 5.46
CA ALA A 70 -16.41 4.01 5.35
C ALA A 70 -16.39 5.48 4.90
N LYS A 71 -15.65 6.35 5.59
CA LYS A 71 -15.36 7.72 5.17
C LYS A 71 -13.88 7.89 4.82
N ILE A 72 -13.02 7.11 5.47
CA ILE A 72 -11.56 7.07 5.26
C ILE A 72 -11.15 5.64 4.97
N VAL A 73 -10.39 5.45 3.89
CA VAL A 73 -9.87 4.15 3.48
C VAL A 73 -8.37 4.26 3.27
N PHE A 74 -7.61 3.57 4.11
CA PHE A 74 -6.20 3.30 3.88
C PHE A 74 -6.09 2.07 2.97
N VAL A 75 -5.22 2.13 1.97
CA VAL A 75 -5.03 1.01 1.05
C VAL A 75 -3.56 0.61 0.98
N SER A 76 -3.30 -0.69 1.00
CA SER A 76 -2.01 -1.27 0.67
C SER A 76 -2.17 -2.26 -0.47
N ILE A 77 -1.47 -1.99 -1.57
CA ILE A 77 -1.39 -2.87 -2.75
C ILE A 77 -0.03 -3.60 -2.82
N ASN A 78 0.73 -3.59 -1.72
CA ASN A 78 2.01 -4.31 -1.62
C ASN A 78 1.78 -5.82 -1.61
N ARG A 79 2.73 -6.61 -2.15
CA ARG A 79 2.73 -8.07 -1.99
C ARG A 79 2.79 -8.47 -0.50
N TYR A 80 2.33 -9.69 -0.23
CA TYR A 80 2.39 -10.31 1.10
C TYR A 80 3.82 -10.80 1.41
N GLU A 81 4.75 -9.87 1.61
CA GLU A 81 6.15 -10.17 1.98
C GLU A 81 6.44 -9.53 3.35
N ARG A 82 7.14 -10.24 4.26
CA ARG A 82 7.34 -9.75 5.64
C ARG A 82 8.13 -8.44 5.69
N LYS A 83 9.04 -8.23 4.74
CA LYS A 83 9.80 -6.97 4.56
C LYS A 83 8.92 -5.74 4.30
N LYS A 84 7.64 -5.92 3.92
CA LYS A 84 6.68 -4.82 3.73
C LYS A 84 6.04 -4.37 5.04
N ASN A 85 6.22 -5.12 6.14
CA ASN A 85 5.77 -4.78 7.49
C ASN A 85 4.28 -4.39 7.56
N LEU A 86 3.41 -5.18 6.93
CA LEU A 86 1.96 -4.94 6.92
C LEU A 86 1.33 -5.10 8.31
N THR A 87 2.00 -5.82 9.21
CA THR A 87 1.62 -5.94 10.62
C THR A 87 1.61 -4.58 11.31
N LEU A 88 2.53 -3.66 10.97
CA LEU A 88 2.52 -2.30 11.51
C LEU A 88 1.22 -1.58 11.16
N ALA A 89 0.74 -1.68 9.92
CA ALA A 89 -0.51 -1.03 9.51
C ALA A 89 -1.73 -1.55 10.30
N LEU A 90 -1.79 -2.86 10.57
CA LEU A 90 -2.83 -3.46 11.42
C LEU A 90 -2.77 -2.93 12.85
N ASN A 91 -1.58 -2.95 13.47
CA ASN A 91 -1.39 -2.44 14.82
C ASN A 91 -1.67 -0.92 14.91
N SER A 92 -1.32 -0.15 13.89
CA SER A 92 -1.63 1.28 13.85
C SER A 92 -3.13 1.56 13.75
N LEU A 93 -3.88 0.75 13.00
CA LEU A 93 -5.34 0.87 12.94
C LEU A 93 -5.97 0.51 14.29
N ASP A 94 -5.54 -0.59 14.90
CA ASP A 94 -5.98 -0.97 16.25
C ASP A 94 -5.68 0.12 17.28
N TYR A 95 -4.46 0.66 17.26
CA TYR A 95 -4.05 1.75 18.14
C TYR A 95 -4.93 2.99 17.96
N LEU A 96 -5.20 3.38 16.70
CA LEU A 96 -6.08 4.51 16.38
C LEU A 96 -7.50 4.30 16.92
N ILE A 97 -8.08 3.11 16.71
CA ILE A 97 -9.43 2.78 17.19
C ILE A 97 -9.48 2.76 18.72
N THR A 98 -8.47 2.18 19.36
CA THR A 98 -8.39 2.04 20.82
C THR A 98 -8.22 3.39 21.52
N HIS A 99 -7.49 4.33 20.91
CA HIS A 99 -7.19 5.64 21.47
C HIS A 99 -7.98 6.76 20.77
N TRP A 100 -9.14 6.43 20.21
CA TRP A 100 -9.92 7.34 19.36
C TRP A 100 -10.16 8.69 20.02
N ASP A 101 -10.72 8.69 21.23
CA ASP A 101 -11.10 9.91 21.96
C ASP A 101 -9.89 10.78 22.36
N GLN A 102 -8.68 10.22 22.35
CA GLN A 102 -7.44 10.95 22.64
C GLN A 102 -6.81 11.55 21.39
N LEU A 103 -7.01 10.91 20.24
CA LEU A 103 -6.32 11.24 18.99
C LEU A 103 -7.20 12.05 18.02
N ILE A 104 -8.52 11.90 18.11
CA ILE A 104 -9.48 12.49 17.17
C ILE A 104 -10.36 13.50 17.90
N ASP A 105 -10.42 14.71 17.34
CA ASP A 105 -11.29 15.77 17.84
C ASP A 105 -12.77 15.36 17.71
N SER A 106 -13.49 15.42 18.82
CA SER A 106 -14.92 15.09 18.91
C SER A 106 -15.81 16.03 18.11
N SER A 107 -15.31 17.19 17.68
CA SER A 107 -16.00 18.09 16.75
C SER A 107 -16.12 17.53 15.32
N LEU A 108 -15.29 16.54 14.97
CA LEU A 108 -15.34 15.90 13.65
C LEU A 108 -16.48 14.88 13.58
N GLU A 109 -17.28 14.95 12.53
CA GLU A 109 -18.32 13.95 12.23
C GLU A 109 -17.72 12.64 11.68
N ILE A 110 -16.82 12.03 12.44
CA ILE A 110 -16.20 10.74 12.10
C ILE A 110 -16.15 9.86 13.33
N GLN A 111 -16.35 8.56 13.13
CA GLN A 111 -16.38 7.54 14.15
C GLN A 111 -15.40 6.42 13.79
N PRO A 112 -14.97 5.58 14.75
CA PRO A 112 -14.03 4.50 14.49
C PRO A 112 -14.46 3.58 13.35
N GLU A 113 -15.76 3.27 13.23
CA GLU A 113 -16.29 2.43 12.14
C GLU A 113 -16.27 3.08 10.75
N ASN A 114 -15.91 4.35 10.65
CA ASN A 114 -15.75 5.02 9.36
C ASN A 114 -14.34 4.86 8.79
N VAL A 115 -13.38 4.34 9.56
CA VAL A 115 -11.98 4.18 9.15
C VAL A 115 -11.71 2.72 8.82
N HIS A 116 -11.21 2.46 7.62
CA HIS A 116 -10.92 1.11 7.15
C HIS A 116 -9.50 1.01 6.57
N LEU A 117 -8.88 -0.14 6.78
CA LEU A 117 -7.64 -0.54 6.10
C LEU A 117 -7.94 -1.69 5.14
N VAL A 118 -7.64 -1.50 3.86
CA VAL A 118 -7.75 -2.51 2.82
C VAL A 118 -6.35 -2.95 2.41
N ILE A 119 -6.02 -4.21 2.65
CA ILE A 119 -4.80 -4.84 2.15
C ILE A 119 -5.19 -5.67 0.92
N ALA A 120 -5.01 -5.07 -0.26
CA ALA A 120 -5.34 -5.64 -1.58
C ALA A 120 -4.06 -5.92 -2.38
N GLY A 121 -3.09 -6.51 -1.70
CA GLY A 121 -1.77 -6.81 -2.22
C GLY A 121 -1.72 -7.85 -3.32
N GLY A 122 -0.61 -7.89 -4.06
CA GLY A 122 -0.34 -9.01 -4.95
C GLY A 122 -0.12 -10.30 -4.15
N TYR A 123 -1.15 -11.15 -4.07
CA TYR A 123 -1.10 -12.49 -3.48
C TYR A 123 -0.72 -13.52 -4.55
N ASP A 124 0.42 -14.18 -4.38
CA ASP A 124 0.87 -15.25 -5.29
C ASP A 124 0.99 -16.59 -4.54
N ARG A 125 0.12 -17.54 -4.87
CA ARG A 125 0.08 -18.88 -4.25
C ARG A 125 1.34 -19.71 -4.50
N ARG A 126 2.14 -19.35 -5.50
CA ARG A 126 3.42 -20.02 -5.82
C ARG A 126 4.54 -19.59 -4.87
N LEU A 127 4.36 -18.46 -4.18
CA LEU A 127 5.29 -17.94 -3.20
C LEU A 127 4.78 -18.32 -1.80
N VAL A 128 5.44 -19.29 -1.16
CA VAL A 128 5.04 -19.79 0.17
C VAL A 128 4.95 -18.66 1.19
N GLU A 129 5.90 -17.72 1.18
CA GLU A 129 5.88 -16.53 2.05
C GLU A 129 4.57 -15.73 1.91
N ASN A 130 4.04 -15.58 0.69
CA ASN A 130 2.79 -14.84 0.47
C ASN A 130 1.60 -15.51 1.15
N VAL A 131 1.54 -16.85 1.06
CA VAL A 131 0.46 -17.65 1.64
C VAL A 131 0.53 -17.58 3.16
N GLU A 132 1.71 -17.83 3.73
CA GLU A 132 1.94 -17.79 5.17
C GLU A 132 1.68 -16.40 5.75
N TYR A 133 2.26 -15.37 5.15
CA TYR A 133 2.14 -14.01 5.68
C TYR A 133 0.71 -13.48 5.58
N TYR A 134 -0.04 -13.86 4.53
CA TYR A 134 -1.48 -13.60 4.49
C TYR A 134 -2.21 -14.22 5.70
N VAL A 135 -1.95 -15.50 6.01
CA VAL A 135 -2.57 -16.18 7.16
C VAL A 135 -2.16 -15.52 8.48
N GLU A 136 -0.89 -15.16 8.65
CA GLU A 136 -0.39 -14.42 9.81
C GLU A 136 -1.13 -13.08 9.99
N LEU A 137 -1.29 -12.31 8.92
CA LEU A 137 -1.99 -11.02 8.95
C LEU A 137 -3.49 -11.18 9.26
N VAL A 138 -4.15 -12.19 8.69
CA VAL A 138 -5.56 -12.50 9.01
C VAL A 138 -5.69 -12.88 10.48
N ASN A 139 -4.81 -13.74 11.00
CA ASN A 139 -4.84 -14.13 12.41
C ASN A 139 -4.58 -12.92 13.32
N LEU A 140 -3.59 -12.08 13.00
CA LEU A 140 -3.31 -10.86 13.75
C LEU A 140 -4.52 -9.93 13.76
N SER A 141 -5.15 -9.69 12.62
CA SER A 141 -6.33 -8.82 12.54
C SER A 141 -7.52 -9.33 13.37
N LYS A 142 -7.67 -10.66 13.51
CA LYS A 142 -8.65 -11.28 14.40
C LYS A 142 -8.28 -11.09 15.87
N THR A 143 -7.01 -11.29 16.23
CA THR A 143 -6.50 -11.05 17.60
C THR A 143 -6.73 -9.60 18.03
N LEU A 144 -6.47 -8.65 17.13
CA LEU A 144 -6.71 -7.22 17.33
C LEU A 144 -8.21 -6.84 17.25
N LYS A 145 -9.10 -7.77 16.90
CA LYS A 145 -10.55 -7.54 16.74
C LYS A 145 -10.91 -6.45 15.72
N ILE A 146 -10.03 -6.23 14.74
CA ILE A 146 -10.22 -5.29 13.63
C ILE A 146 -10.58 -6.01 12.31
N TYR A 147 -10.59 -7.34 12.32
CA TYR A 147 -11.08 -8.15 11.20
C TYR A 147 -12.62 -8.09 11.15
N LYS A 148 -13.16 -7.59 10.05
CA LYS A 148 -14.60 -7.47 9.79
C LYS A 148 -14.94 -8.13 8.47
#